data_AF-A0A832ZQV5-F1
#
_entry.id   AF-A0A832ZQV5-F1
#
_cell.length_a   1.000
_cell.length_b   1.000
_cell.length_c   1.000
_cell.angle_alpha   90.00
_cell.angle_beta   90.00
_cell.angle_gamma   90.00
#
_symmetry.space_group_name_H-M   'P 1'
#
loop_
_entity.id
_entity.type
_entity.pdbx_description
1 polymer ?
#
loop_
_entity_poly.entity_id
_entity_poly.type
_entity_poly.pdbx_seq_one_letter_code
_entity_poly.pdbx_strand_id
1 'polypeptide(L)'
;AVNGNSAALAHEDIGLFAEKYGFPIEINLFHYSRERVVKLRELFESYNIKIYDEYDVGLPTVSSSRRFVSRDGIYSSDTVLVMIEDGDMPIGLRRLGKKVISIDLNPLSRTAMDSDITIVDNLVRAFPILTRYMDKISYHGVDVCEKILEDYDNIKVLKEVMLYIVERVTDYDIFD
;
A
#
# COMPACT_ATOMS: atom_id res chain seq x y z
N ALA A 1 -3.08 -4.43 2.35
CA ALA A 1 -2.77 -5.74 1.75
C ALA A 1 -1.31 -6.08 2.01
N VAL A 2 -1.03 -7.22 2.62
CA VAL A 2 0.33 -7.67 2.99
C VAL A 2 0.73 -8.85 2.12
N ASN A 3 1.89 -8.73 1.47
CA ASN A 3 2.53 -9.81 0.73
C ASN A 3 3.87 -10.21 1.38
N GLY A 4 4.51 -11.24 0.83
CA GLY A 4 5.78 -11.75 1.35
C GLY A 4 6.91 -10.71 1.43
N ASN A 5 7.02 -9.81 0.46
CA ASN A 5 8.06 -8.77 0.46
C ASN A 5 7.79 -7.74 1.55
N SER A 6 6.55 -7.26 1.65
CA SER A 6 6.17 -6.27 2.66
C SER A 6 6.37 -6.81 4.08
N ALA A 7 6.00 -8.08 4.32
CA ALA A 7 6.20 -8.72 5.62
C ALA A 7 7.69 -8.93 5.93
N ALA A 8 8.49 -9.41 4.96
CA ALA A 8 9.92 -9.62 5.17
C ALA A 8 10.68 -8.33 5.50
N LEU A 9 10.22 -7.18 5.00
CA LEU A 9 10.88 -5.90 5.21
C LEU A 9 10.39 -5.15 6.43
N ALA A 10 9.09 -5.21 6.75
CA ALA A 10 8.48 -4.29 7.71
C ALA A 10 7.30 -4.88 8.49
N HIS A 11 7.24 -6.20 8.74
CA HIS A 11 6.09 -6.78 9.47
C HIS A 11 5.84 -6.14 10.85
N GLU A 12 6.89 -5.78 11.60
CA GLU A 12 6.74 -5.14 12.91
C GLU A 12 6.07 -3.77 12.78
N ASP A 13 6.60 -2.91 11.90
CA ASP A 13 6.04 -1.58 11.65
C ASP A 13 4.62 -1.64 11.08
N ILE A 14 4.34 -2.60 10.17
CA ILE A 14 2.99 -2.83 9.63
C ILE A 14 2.03 -3.24 10.76
N GLY A 15 2.43 -4.20 11.59
CA GLY A 15 1.61 -4.73 12.69
C GLY A 15 1.29 -3.64 13.72
N LEU A 16 2.30 -2.89 14.16
CA LEU A 16 2.14 -1.77 15.09
C LEU A 16 1.26 -0.65 14.50
N PHE A 17 1.47 -0.30 13.22
CA PHE A 17 0.64 0.70 12.55
C PHE A 17 -0.83 0.25 12.46
N ALA A 18 -1.05 -1.01 12.05
CA ALA A 18 -2.38 -1.58 11.93
C ALA A 18 -3.11 -1.64 13.28
N GLU A 19 -2.44 -2.11 14.34
CA GLU A 19 -3.00 -2.18 15.69
C GLU A 19 -3.35 -0.80 16.24
N LYS A 20 -2.41 0.15 16.12
CA LYS A 20 -2.57 1.51 16.65
C LYS A 20 -3.77 2.25 16.05
N TYR A 21 -3.99 2.10 14.75
CA TYR A 21 -5.05 2.82 14.03
C TYR A 21 -6.28 1.95 13.73
N GLY A 22 -6.31 0.70 14.22
CA GLY A 22 -7.44 -0.21 14.05
C GLY A 22 -7.65 -0.69 12.61
N PHE A 23 -6.61 -0.73 11.79
CA PHE A 23 -6.71 -1.22 10.42
C PHE A 23 -6.60 -2.75 10.38
N PRO A 24 -7.51 -3.45 9.68
CA PRO A 24 -7.32 -4.86 9.41
C PRO A 24 -6.18 -5.06 8.41
N ILE A 25 -5.56 -6.24 8.44
CA ILE A 25 -4.65 -6.67 7.40
C ILE A 25 -5.28 -7.82 6.61
N GLU A 26 -4.93 -7.90 5.33
CA GLU A 26 -5.25 -9.04 4.48
C GLU A 26 -3.97 -9.56 3.86
N ILE A 27 -3.71 -10.86 4.04
CA ILE A 27 -2.59 -11.55 3.39
C ILE A 27 -2.98 -11.80 1.94
N ASN A 28 -2.32 -11.13 1.01
CA ASN A 28 -2.58 -11.25 -0.43
C ASN A 28 -1.29 -11.61 -1.17
N LEU A 29 -1.22 -12.83 -1.71
CA LEU A 29 -0.04 -13.38 -2.38
C LEU A 29 -0.26 -13.51 -3.89
N PHE A 30 0.79 -13.22 -4.67
CA PHE A 30 0.80 -13.50 -6.10
C PHE A 30 0.79 -14.99 -6.39
N HIS A 31 1.78 -15.68 -5.83
CA HIS A 31 1.90 -17.13 -5.88
C HIS A 31 1.35 -17.69 -4.58
N TYR A 32 0.05 -18.04 -4.61
CA TYR A 32 -0.62 -18.63 -3.46
C TYR A 32 0.09 -19.92 -3.01
N SER A 33 0.33 -20.01 -1.72
CA SER A 33 0.75 -21.22 -1.04
C SER A 33 0.19 -21.18 0.37
N ARG A 34 -0.52 -22.24 0.78
CA ARG A 34 -1.11 -22.29 2.12
C ARG A 34 -0.04 -22.17 3.20
N GLU A 35 1.12 -22.79 3.00
CA GLU A 35 2.26 -22.71 3.91
C GLU A 35 2.74 -21.25 4.07
N ARG A 36 2.86 -20.51 2.96
CA ARG A 36 3.26 -19.10 3.02
C ARG A 36 2.22 -18.23 3.71
N VAL A 37 0.93 -18.49 3.47
CA VAL A 37 -0.16 -17.76 4.12
C VAL A 37 -0.11 -17.97 5.64
N VAL A 38 0.06 -19.21 6.10
CA VAL A 38 0.17 -19.52 7.54
C VAL A 38 1.38 -18.81 8.15
N LYS A 39 2.57 -18.94 7.56
CA LYS A 39 3.78 -18.26 8.05
C LYS A 39 3.62 -16.74 8.12
N LEU A 40 2.96 -16.15 7.13
CA LEU A 40 2.70 -14.71 7.13
C LEU A 40 1.67 -14.33 8.19
N ARG A 41 0.66 -15.16 8.44
CA ARG A 41 -0.33 -14.93 9.49
C ARG A 41 0.32 -14.90 10.86
N GLU A 42 1.17 -15.89 11.16
CA GLU A 42 1.89 -16.02 12.43
C GLU A 42 2.69 -14.76 12.79
N LEU A 43 3.24 -14.04 11.79
CA LEU A 43 3.96 -12.77 12.03
C LEU A 43 3.08 -11.68 12.65
N PHE A 44 1.76 -11.78 12.53
CA PHE A 44 0.81 -10.77 12.97
C PHE A 44 -0.11 -11.23 14.10
N GLU A 45 -0.06 -12.51 14.52
CA GLU A 45 -0.97 -13.07 15.53
C GLU A 45 -0.82 -12.44 16.92
N SER A 46 0.35 -11.85 17.22
CA SER A 46 0.59 -11.16 18.49
C SER A 46 -0.07 -9.77 18.58
N TYR A 47 -0.51 -9.21 17.46
CA TYR A 47 -1.16 -7.89 17.41
C TYR A 47 -2.67 -8.06 17.53
N ASN A 48 -3.33 -7.11 18.20
CA ASN A 48 -4.78 -7.07 18.33
C ASN A 48 -5.44 -6.49 17.06
N ILE A 49 -5.27 -7.19 15.94
CA ILE A 49 -5.81 -6.81 14.62
C ILE A 49 -6.60 -7.96 13.99
N LYS A 50 -7.53 -7.61 13.11
CA LYS A 50 -8.17 -8.60 12.25
C LYS A 50 -7.23 -8.97 11.10
N ILE A 51 -7.09 -10.27 10.85
CA ILE A 51 -6.24 -10.81 9.78
C ILE A 51 -7.11 -11.63 8.83
N TYR A 52 -7.22 -11.20 7.58
CA TYR A 52 -7.95 -11.89 6.52
C TYR A 52 -7.00 -12.71 5.64
N ASP A 53 -7.43 -13.92 5.26
CA ASP A 53 -6.69 -14.86 4.39
C ASP A 53 -7.57 -15.91 3.69
N GLU A 54 -8.85 -15.59 3.48
CA GLU A 54 -9.89 -16.51 3.00
C GLU A 54 -9.89 -16.69 1.48
N TYR A 55 -9.53 -15.66 0.70
CA TYR A 55 -9.51 -15.70 -0.78
C TYR A 55 -10.86 -16.14 -1.42
N ASP A 56 -11.99 -15.77 -0.82
CA ASP A 56 -13.33 -16.27 -1.16
C ASP A 56 -14.09 -15.43 -2.21
N VAL A 57 -13.51 -14.31 -2.65
CA VAL A 57 -14.10 -13.44 -3.70
C VAL A 57 -13.08 -13.12 -4.78
N GLY A 58 -13.49 -13.26 -6.04
CA GLY A 58 -12.70 -12.83 -7.19
C GLY A 58 -13.00 -11.39 -7.60
N LEU A 59 -11.96 -10.57 -7.75
CA LEU A 59 -12.03 -9.26 -8.37
C LEU A 59 -12.18 -9.43 -9.89
N PRO A 60 -13.29 -9.03 -10.51
CA PRO A 60 -13.60 -9.35 -11.91
C PRO A 60 -12.63 -8.70 -12.90
N THR A 61 -11.97 -7.63 -12.48
CA THR A 61 -11.10 -6.77 -13.30
C THR A 61 -9.62 -7.11 -13.18
N VAL A 62 -9.26 -8.09 -12.35
CA VAL A 62 -7.87 -8.52 -12.12
C VAL A 62 -7.66 -9.88 -12.79
N SER A 63 -6.69 -9.93 -13.69
CA SER A 63 -6.41 -11.11 -14.52
C SER A 63 -5.53 -12.14 -13.80
N SER A 64 -4.68 -11.68 -12.90
CA SER A 64 -3.73 -12.50 -12.15
C SER A 64 -4.42 -13.35 -11.07
N SER A 65 -3.69 -14.34 -10.53
CA SER A 65 -4.12 -15.15 -9.38
C SER A 65 -4.40 -14.31 -8.13
N ARG A 66 -3.85 -13.08 -8.03
CA ARG A 66 -4.15 -12.13 -6.96
C ARG A 66 -5.58 -11.60 -6.96
N ARG A 67 -6.36 -11.88 -8.00
CA ARG A 67 -7.77 -11.50 -8.06
C ARG A 67 -8.58 -12.04 -6.88
N PHE A 68 -8.15 -13.13 -6.27
CA PHE A 68 -8.83 -13.69 -5.11
C PHE A 68 -8.44 -12.94 -3.85
N VAL A 69 -9.44 -12.39 -3.18
CA VAL A 69 -9.35 -11.58 -1.97
C VAL A 69 -10.40 -12.05 -0.98
N SER A 70 -10.30 -11.59 0.27
CA SER A 70 -11.32 -11.84 1.28
C SER A 70 -12.52 -10.90 1.12
N ARG A 71 -13.72 -11.46 1.23
CA ARG A 71 -15.00 -10.74 1.22
C ARG A 71 -15.06 -9.65 2.28
N ASP A 72 -14.68 -10.01 3.50
CA ASP A 72 -14.71 -9.13 4.68
C ASP A 72 -13.44 -8.28 4.81
N GLY A 73 -12.45 -8.51 3.95
CA GLY A 73 -11.24 -7.71 3.81
C GLY A 73 -11.34 -6.72 2.66
N ILE A 74 -10.38 -6.79 1.73
CA ILE A 74 -10.19 -5.90 0.57
C ILE A 74 -11.49 -5.70 -0.21
N TYR A 75 -12.30 -6.74 -0.37
CA TYR A 75 -13.54 -6.63 -1.14
C TYR A 75 -14.57 -5.69 -0.48
N SER A 76 -14.64 -5.64 0.84
CA SER A 76 -15.54 -4.74 1.59
C SER A 76 -14.93 -3.37 1.88
N SER A 77 -13.61 -3.21 1.80
CA SER A 77 -12.92 -1.96 2.11
C SER A 77 -13.26 -0.83 1.12
N ASP A 78 -13.35 0.39 1.62
CA ASP A 78 -13.46 1.63 0.84
C ASP A 78 -12.08 2.12 0.34
N THR A 79 -11.05 1.97 1.18
CA THR A 79 -9.66 2.33 0.89
C THR A 79 -8.73 1.14 1.12
N VAL A 80 -7.77 0.94 0.22
CA VAL A 80 -6.79 -0.16 0.31
C VAL A 80 -5.38 0.39 0.17
N LEU A 81 -4.54 0.12 1.18
CA LEU A 81 -3.09 0.31 1.10
C LEU A 81 -2.44 -0.94 0.50
N VAL A 82 -1.76 -0.78 -0.64
CA VAL A 82 -0.96 -1.82 -1.30
C VAL A 82 0.52 -1.47 -1.23
N MET A 83 1.39 -2.48 -1.11
CA MET A 83 2.81 -2.27 -0.85
C MET A 83 3.63 -3.27 -1.65
N ILE A 84 4.63 -2.80 -2.39
CA ILE A 84 5.50 -3.66 -3.23
C ILE A 84 4.62 -4.59 -4.08
N GLU A 85 3.71 -3.98 -4.83
CA GLU A 85 2.68 -4.66 -5.59
C GLU A 85 3.01 -4.62 -7.08
N ASP A 86 2.83 -5.75 -7.75
CA ASP A 86 3.05 -5.87 -9.18
C ASP A 86 1.73 -5.99 -9.91
N GLY A 87 1.36 -4.96 -10.68
CA GLY A 87 0.47 -5.12 -11.82
C GLY A 87 -0.90 -4.44 -11.72
N ASP A 88 -1.95 -5.22 -11.95
CA ASP A 88 -3.29 -4.77 -12.32
C ASP A 88 -4.23 -4.55 -11.12
N MET A 89 -3.75 -4.80 -9.89
CA MET A 89 -4.55 -4.69 -8.68
C MET A 89 -5.10 -3.27 -8.44
N PRO A 90 -4.31 -2.18 -8.55
CA PRO A 90 -4.85 -0.84 -8.36
C PRO A 90 -5.93 -0.48 -9.37
N ILE A 91 -5.73 -0.78 -10.66
CA ILE A 91 -6.76 -0.60 -11.69
C ILE A 91 -8.02 -1.38 -11.32
N GLY A 92 -7.85 -2.63 -10.89
CA GLY A 92 -8.97 -3.50 -10.55
C GLY A 92 -9.79 -2.97 -9.37
N LEU A 93 -9.12 -2.54 -8.30
CA LEU A 93 -9.79 -1.98 -7.12
C LEU A 93 -10.45 -0.63 -7.43
N ARG A 94 -9.79 0.25 -8.19
CA ARG A 94 -10.36 1.55 -8.58
C ARG A 94 -11.57 1.42 -9.47
N ARG A 95 -11.60 0.44 -10.38
CA ARG A 95 -12.79 0.12 -11.20
C ARG A 95 -13.99 -0.34 -10.35
N LEU A 96 -13.74 -0.81 -9.13
CA LEU A 96 -14.77 -1.13 -8.15
C LEU A 96 -15.11 0.05 -7.23
N GLY A 97 -14.63 1.26 -7.57
CA GLY A 97 -14.90 2.49 -6.81
C GLY A 97 -14.08 2.65 -5.54
N LYS A 98 -13.08 1.79 -5.32
CA LYS A 98 -12.22 1.83 -4.13
C LYS A 98 -11.10 2.84 -4.31
N LYS A 99 -10.65 3.44 -3.21
CA LYS A 99 -9.43 4.25 -3.17
C LYS A 99 -8.22 3.37 -2.95
N VAL A 100 -7.17 3.59 -3.73
CA VAL A 100 -5.93 2.83 -3.63
C VAL A 100 -4.77 3.74 -3.29
N ILE A 101 -4.11 3.45 -2.17
CA ILE A 101 -2.86 4.06 -1.76
C ILE A 101 -1.76 3.05 -1.99
N SER A 102 -0.65 3.44 -2.61
CA SER A 102 0.51 2.56 -2.80
C SER A 102 1.77 3.09 -2.13
N ILE A 103 2.61 2.17 -1.65
CA ILE A 103 4.01 2.44 -1.30
C ILE A 103 4.88 1.66 -2.28
N ASP A 104 5.59 2.38 -3.15
CA ASP A 104 6.41 1.81 -4.22
C ASP A 104 7.62 2.71 -4.51
N LEU A 105 8.81 2.13 -4.57
CA LEU A 105 10.04 2.86 -4.89
C LEU A 105 10.11 3.30 -6.36
N ASN A 106 9.40 2.61 -7.25
CA ASN A 106 9.42 2.91 -8.67
C ASN A 106 8.26 3.87 -9.03
N PRO A 107 8.51 5.17 -9.25
CA PRO A 107 7.47 6.13 -9.61
C PRO A 107 6.85 5.87 -10.99
N LEU A 108 7.49 5.02 -11.82
CA LEU A 108 7.04 4.68 -13.16
C LEU A 108 6.35 3.30 -13.22
N SER A 109 6.15 2.63 -12.08
CA SER A 109 5.44 1.36 -12.07
C SER A 109 3.97 1.57 -12.42
N ARG A 110 3.32 0.55 -12.98
CA ARG A 110 1.87 0.58 -13.20
C ARG A 110 1.14 0.83 -11.88
N THR A 111 1.58 0.18 -10.80
CA THR A 111 1.02 0.37 -9.47
C THR A 111 1.07 1.83 -9.03
N ALA A 112 2.22 2.49 -9.19
CA ALA A 112 2.42 3.89 -8.84
C ALA A 112 1.55 4.83 -9.69
N MET A 113 1.47 4.61 -11.00
CA MET A 113 0.69 5.45 -11.91
C MET A 113 -0.82 5.26 -11.78
N ASP A 114 -1.26 4.04 -11.46
CA ASP A 114 -2.67 3.67 -11.41
C ASP A 114 -3.31 3.86 -10.02
N SER A 115 -2.53 4.13 -8.97
CA SER A 115 -3.05 4.41 -7.62
C SER A 115 -3.62 5.83 -7.50
N ASP A 116 -4.54 6.04 -6.55
CA ASP A 116 -5.05 7.39 -6.24
C ASP A 116 -4.01 8.22 -5.49
N ILE A 117 -3.19 7.57 -4.65
CA ILE A 117 -2.07 8.17 -3.92
C ILE A 117 -0.88 7.22 -4.01
N THR A 118 0.30 7.75 -4.33
CA THR A 118 1.55 6.98 -4.35
C THR A 118 2.59 7.63 -3.45
N ILE A 119 3.09 6.83 -2.49
CA ILE A 119 4.20 7.17 -1.62
C ILE A 119 5.45 6.55 -2.24
N VAL A 120 6.27 7.39 -2.87
CA VAL A 120 7.55 6.94 -3.45
C VAL A 120 8.64 6.91 -2.38
N ASP A 121 8.63 5.84 -1.58
CA ASP A 121 9.61 5.64 -0.51
C ASP A 121 9.82 4.14 -0.21
N ASN A 122 10.90 3.84 0.51
CA ASN A 122 11.14 2.49 1.02
C ASN A 122 10.18 2.21 2.19
N LEU A 123 9.59 1.01 2.19
CA LEU A 123 8.61 0.57 3.18
C LEU A 123 9.07 0.78 4.64
N VAL A 124 10.34 0.46 4.92
CA VAL A 124 10.96 0.56 6.26
C VAL A 124 11.03 2.01 6.74
N ARG A 125 11.11 2.98 5.82
CA ARG A 125 11.06 4.41 6.16
C ARG A 125 9.64 4.96 6.18
N ALA A 126 8.81 4.48 5.26
CA ALA A 126 7.46 4.97 5.06
C ALA A 126 6.59 4.78 6.31
N PHE A 127 6.57 3.61 6.93
CA PHE A 127 5.71 3.35 8.08
C PHE A 127 6.01 4.21 9.33
N PRO A 128 7.26 4.37 9.78
CA PRO A 128 7.58 5.29 10.87
C PRO A 128 7.16 6.73 10.57
N ILE A 129 7.36 7.19 9.32
CA ILE A 129 6.96 8.53 8.89
C ILE A 129 5.43 8.67 8.87
N LEU A 130 4.72 7.68 8.33
CA LEU A 130 3.27 7.64 8.31
C LEU A 130 2.69 7.64 9.72
N THR A 131 3.21 6.82 10.62
CA THR A 131 2.79 6.81 12.04
C THR A 131 2.91 8.21 12.64
N ARG A 132 4.05 8.88 12.44
CA ARG A 132 4.28 10.23 12.97
C ARG A 132 3.31 11.26 12.38
N TYR A 133 2.96 11.16 11.11
CA TYR A 133 2.01 12.09 10.48
C TYR A 133 0.56 11.78 10.86
N MET A 134 0.19 10.51 10.97
CA MET A 134 -1.12 10.07 11.46
C MET A 134 -1.37 10.56 12.89
N ASP A 135 -0.37 10.48 13.77
CA ASP A 135 -0.44 11.05 15.12
C ASP A 135 -0.72 12.55 15.08
N LYS A 136 -0.01 13.30 14.23
CA LYS A 136 -0.18 14.76 14.11
C LYS A 136 -1.53 15.14 13.50
N ILE A 137 -1.95 14.42 12.46
CA ILE A 137 -3.18 14.75 11.74
C ILE A 137 -4.43 14.40 12.55
N SER A 138 -4.33 13.44 13.48
CA SER A 138 -5.44 13.09 14.40
C SER A 138 -5.91 14.25 15.29
N TYR A 139 -5.08 15.28 15.48
CA TYR A 139 -5.43 16.50 16.21
C TYR A 139 -6.12 17.56 15.34
N HIS A 140 -6.24 17.33 14.03
CA HIS A 140 -6.88 18.25 13.09
C HIS A 140 -8.34 17.84 12.84
N GLY A 141 -9.19 18.81 12.51
CA GLY A 141 -10.57 18.56 12.14
C GLY A 141 -10.70 17.93 10.75
N VAL A 142 -11.84 17.27 10.50
CA VAL A 142 -12.15 16.61 9.21
C VAL A 142 -12.00 17.59 8.03
N ASP A 143 -12.49 18.83 8.16
CA ASP A 143 -12.38 19.86 7.12
C ASP A 143 -10.93 20.12 6.66
N VAL A 144 -9.96 20.02 7.58
CA VAL A 144 -8.54 20.20 7.25
C VAL A 144 -8.04 19.01 6.44
N CYS A 145 -8.41 17.79 6.84
CA CYS A 145 -8.06 16.58 6.11
C CYS A 145 -8.69 16.55 4.72
N GLU A 146 -9.96 16.95 4.59
CA GLU A 146 -10.65 17.07 3.30
C GLU A 146 -9.93 18.05 2.38
N LYS A 147 -9.58 19.23 2.88
CA LYS A 147 -8.81 20.20 2.09
C LYS A 147 -7.45 19.66 1.63
N ILE A 148 -6.73 18.95 2.49
CA ILE A 148 -5.44 18.32 2.11
C ILE A 148 -5.66 17.31 0.97
N LEU A 149 -6.74 16.54 1.02
CA LEU A 149 -7.08 15.57 -0.03
C LEU A 149 -7.53 16.25 -1.33
N GLU A 150 -8.29 17.35 -1.25
CA GLU A 150 -8.71 18.15 -2.40
C GLU A 150 -7.51 18.78 -3.14
N ASP A 151 -6.52 19.24 -2.38
CA ASP A 151 -5.31 19.88 -2.92
C ASP A 151 -4.26 18.86 -3.43
N TYR A 152 -4.46 17.55 -3.20
CA TYR A 152 -3.51 16.52 -3.58
C TYR A 152 -3.66 16.06 -5.04
N ASP A 153 -2.55 16.08 -5.79
CA ASP A 153 -2.47 15.57 -7.17
C ASP A 153 -1.33 14.54 -7.28
N ASN A 154 -1.69 13.26 -7.41
CA ASN A 154 -0.74 12.16 -7.53
C ASN A 154 0.17 12.30 -8.77
N ILE A 155 -0.37 12.77 -9.91
CA ILE A 155 0.40 12.93 -11.14
C ILE A 155 1.45 14.02 -10.95
N LYS A 156 1.08 15.11 -10.27
CA LYS A 156 2.02 16.18 -9.94
C LYS A 156 3.13 15.67 -9.01
N VAL A 157 2.78 14.92 -7.96
CA VAL A 157 3.76 14.33 -7.03
C VAL A 157 4.73 13.39 -7.75
N LEU A 158 4.23 12.49 -8.62
CA LEU A 158 5.08 11.59 -9.39
C LEU A 158 6.03 12.35 -10.34
N LYS A 159 5.57 13.45 -10.95
CA LYS A 159 6.44 14.32 -11.76
C LYS A 159 7.54 14.97 -10.93
N GLU A 160 7.22 15.46 -9.74
CA GLU A 160 8.20 16.05 -8.82
C GLU A 160 9.26 15.02 -8.40
N VAL A 161 8.84 13.79 -8.09
CA VAL A 161 9.76 12.67 -7.81
C VAL A 161 10.66 12.36 -9.02
N MET A 162 10.10 12.35 -10.23
CA MET A 162 10.90 12.12 -11.44
C MET A 162 11.92 13.23 -11.68
N LEU A 163 11.55 14.49 -11.47
CA LEU A 163 12.48 15.62 -11.56
C LEU A 163 13.61 15.51 -10.55
N TYR A 164 13.27 15.14 -9.30
CA TYR A 164 14.27 14.87 -8.26
C TYR A 164 15.25 13.75 -8.69
N ILE A 165 14.75 12.65 -9.27
CA ILE A 165 15.62 11.57 -9.77
C ILE A 165 16.52 12.07 -10.91
N VAL A 166 15.98 12.85 -11.86
CA VAL A 166 16.74 13.40 -12.98
C VAL A 166 17.86 14.31 -12.49
N GLU A 167 17.55 15.25 -11.59
CA GLU A 167 18.54 16.15 -10.97
C GLU A 167 19.68 15.36 -10.33
N ARG A 168 19.35 14.32 -9.54
CA ARG A 168 20.37 13.46 -8.92
C ARG A 168 21.17 12.69 -9.94
N VAL A 169 20.58 12.18 -11.01
CA VAL A 169 21.36 11.47 -12.05
C VAL A 169 22.27 12.43 -12.81
N THR A 170 21.84 13.67 -13.07
CA THR A 170 22.67 14.68 -13.73
C THR A 170 23.80 15.22 -12.86
N ASP A 171 23.63 15.25 -11.54
CA ASP A 171 24.65 15.66 -10.59
C ASP A 171 25.74 14.59 -10.37
N TYR A 172 25.44 13.33 -10.69
CA TYR A 172 26.42 12.26 -10.66
C TYR A 172 27.11 12.17 -12.02
N ASP A 173 28.40 12.50 -12.09
CA ASP A 173 29.30 12.12 -13.19
C ASP A 173 29.48 10.59 -13.17
N ILE A 174 28.48 9.85 -13.65
CA ILE A 174 28.54 8.37 -13.76
C ILE A 174 29.34 7.94 -15.00
N PHE A 175 29.67 8.88 -15.89
CA PHE A 175 30.26 8.60 -17.19
C PHE A 175 31.68 9.16 -17.41
N ASP A 176 32.36 9.60 -16.35
CA ASP A 176 33.81 9.91 -16.37
C ASP A 176 34.66 8.76 -15.81
#